data_AF-A0A2G7TA36-F1
#
_entry.id   AF-A0A2G7TA36-F1
#
_cell.length_a   1.000
_cell.length_b   1.000
_cell.length_c   1.000
_cell.angle_alpha   90.00
_cell.angle_beta   90.00
_cell.angle_gamma   90.00
#
_symmetry.space_group_name_H-M   'P 1'
#
loop_
_entity.id
_entity.type
_entity.pdbx_description
1 polymer ?
#
loop_
_entity_poly.entity_id
_entity_poly.type
_entity_poly.pdbx_seq_one_letter_code
_entity_poly.pdbx_strand_id
1 'polypeptide(L)'
;MDAEGFKSEDAPPTWPFGKERPAPPEPEPDLSGLMPLDYLLGVMRNPDLPPPLRMQAATLAAQYCHPKPAPKSAKQEAEAERQKNRSSRFGRRQPPTLTAVQGGKS
;
A
#
# COMPACT_ATOMS: atom_id res chain seq x y z
N MET A 1 4.32 -21.09 47.87
CA MET A 1 5.10 -20.26 46.92
C MET A 1 6.12 -21.19 46.31
N ASP A 2 6.25 -21.20 44.99
CA ASP A 2 7.36 -21.88 44.33
C ASP A 2 8.65 -21.03 44.44
N ALA A 3 9.78 -21.56 43.92
CA ALA A 3 11.07 -20.87 43.96
C ALA A 3 11.07 -19.57 43.13
N GLU A 4 10.11 -19.45 42.21
CA GLU A 4 9.91 -18.32 41.31
C GLU A 4 8.96 -17.25 41.87
N GLY A 5 8.38 -17.47 43.06
CA GLY A 5 7.51 -16.51 43.76
C GLY A 5 6.06 -16.48 43.27
N PHE A 6 5.63 -17.47 42.51
CA PHE A 6 4.25 -17.69 42.11
C PHE A 6 3.49 -18.58 43.11
N LYS A 7 2.15 -18.52 43.04
CA LYS A 7 1.27 -19.44 43.76
C LYS A 7 1.56 -20.88 43.30
N SER A 8 1.80 -21.78 44.25
CA SER A 8 1.96 -23.21 43.99
C SER A 8 0.62 -23.81 43.57
N GLU A 9 0.63 -24.84 42.70
CA GLU A 9 -0.58 -25.47 42.16
C GLU A 9 -1.47 -26.11 43.26
N ASP A 10 -0.86 -26.54 44.38
CA ASP A 10 -1.56 -27.09 45.55
C ASP A 10 -2.04 -26.03 46.57
N ALA A 11 -1.88 -24.73 46.29
CA ALA A 11 -2.28 -23.68 47.23
C ALA A 11 -3.81 -23.51 47.25
N PRO A 12 -4.45 -23.37 48.44
CA PRO A 12 -5.88 -23.17 48.53
C PRO A 12 -6.30 -21.80 47.94
N PRO A 13 -7.54 -21.65 47.44
CA PRO A 13 -7.99 -20.48 46.68
C PRO A 13 -7.85 -19.14 47.42
N THR A 14 -7.88 -19.15 48.76
CA THR A 14 -7.82 -17.95 49.61
C THR A 14 -6.40 -17.56 50.03
N TRP A 15 -5.37 -18.13 49.42
CA TRP A 15 -3.98 -17.90 49.83
C TRP A 15 -3.48 -16.50 49.43
N PRO A 16 -3.02 -15.65 50.39
CA PRO A 16 -2.74 -14.23 50.14
C PRO A 16 -1.32 -13.93 49.64
N PHE A 17 -0.43 -14.93 49.62
CA PHE A 17 0.96 -14.76 49.17
C PHE A 17 1.08 -15.15 47.68
N GLY A 18 2.06 -14.58 46.97
CA GLY A 18 2.43 -14.98 45.61
C GLY A 18 1.70 -14.30 44.46
N LYS A 19 2.39 -14.21 43.32
CA LYS A 19 1.78 -13.75 42.06
C LYS A 19 1.07 -14.93 41.37
N GLU A 20 0.02 -14.63 40.63
CA GLU A 20 -0.58 -15.60 39.72
C GLU A 20 0.33 -15.83 38.54
N ARG A 21 0.54 -17.10 38.19
CA ARG A 21 1.36 -17.47 37.03
C ARG A 21 0.58 -17.02 35.78
N PRO A 22 1.17 -16.20 34.90
CA PRO A 22 0.51 -15.83 33.66
C PRO A 22 0.20 -17.10 32.87
N ALA A 23 -0.96 -17.12 32.21
CA ALA A 23 -1.33 -18.23 31.33
C ALA A 23 -0.24 -18.46 30.28
N PRO A 24 0.04 -19.71 29.90
CA PRO A 24 0.98 -19.99 28.81
C PRO A 24 0.59 -19.18 27.57
N PRO A 25 1.55 -18.59 26.83
CA PRO A 25 1.23 -17.90 25.59
C PRO A 25 0.52 -18.88 24.66
N GLU A 26 -0.59 -18.44 24.06
CA GLU A 26 -1.28 -19.25 23.07
C GLU A 26 -0.31 -19.58 21.92
N PRO A 27 -0.35 -20.82 21.40
CA PRO A 27 0.54 -21.22 20.31
C PRO A 27 0.32 -20.29 19.11
N GLU A 28 1.41 -19.71 18.61
CA GLU A 28 1.34 -18.87 17.41
C GLU A 28 0.76 -19.69 16.25
N PRO A 29 -0.13 -19.11 15.43
CA PRO A 29 -0.69 -19.81 14.29
C PRO A 29 0.43 -20.15 13.29
N ASP A 30 0.43 -21.38 12.78
CA ASP A 30 1.34 -21.77 11.71
C ASP A 30 0.95 -21.08 10.40
N LEU A 31 1.79 -20.13 9.97
CA LEU A 31 1.59 -19.34 8.75
C LEU A 31 2.40 -19.87 7.56
N SER A 32 3.13 -20.98 7.71
CA SER A 32 4.06 -21.49 6.69
C SER A 32 3.37 -21.88 5.36
N GLY A 33 2.09 -22.26 5.41
CA GLY A 33 1.30 -22.62 4.24
C GLY A 33 0.55 -21.45 3.57
N LEU A 34 0.59 -20.25 4.14
CA LEU A 34 -0.17 -19.11 3.63
C LEU A 34 0.60 -18.36 2.54
N MET A 35 -0.05 -18.10 1.41
CA MET A 35 0.53 -17.23 0.40
C MET A 35 0.60 -15.80 0.93
N PRO A 36 1.62 -15.00 0.52
CA PRO A 36 1.74 -13.62 0.96
C PRO A 36 0.49 -12.77 0.69
N LEU A 37 -0.21 -13.03 -0.42
CA LEU A 37 -1.47 -12.34 -0.74
C LEU A 37 -2.57 -12.68 0.28
N ASP A 38 -2.72 -13.94 0.66
CA ASP A 38 -3.76 -14.39 1.59
C ASP A 38 -3.57 -13.77 2.97
N TYR A 39 -2.32 -13.67 3.41
CA TYR A 39 -1.97 -12.95 4.64
C TYR A 39 -2.37 -11.46 4.57
N LEU A 40 -1.99 -10.77 3.49
CA LEU A 40 -2.33 -9.34 3.32
C LEU A 40 -3.85 -9.10 3.26
N LEU A 41 -4.60 -10.01 2.64
CA LEU A 41 -6.05 -9.95 2.61
C LEU A 41 -6.66 -10.17 4.00
N GLY A 42 -6.10 -11.09 4.81
CA GLY A 42 -6.49 -11.29 6.20
C GLY A 42 -6.30 -10.04 7.05
N VAL A 43 -5.13 -9.41 6.97
CA VAL A 43 -4.82 -8.16 7.68
C VAL A 43 -5.76 -7.04 7.28
N MET A 44 -6.00 -6.85 5.97
CA MET A 44 -6.87 -5.77 5.48
C MET A 44 -8.34 -5.93 5.90
N ARG A 45 -8.83 -7.17 6.03
CA ARG A 45 -10.22 -7.48 6.37
C ARG A 45 -10.50 -7.50 7.88
N ASN A 46 -9.47 -7.60 8.72
CA ASN A 46 -9.63 -7.68 10.16
C ASN A 46 -10.04 -6.30 10.77
N PRO A 47 -11.26 -6.14 11.33
CA PRO A 47 -11.71 -4.86 11.88
C PRO A 47 -11.01 -4.45 13.18
N ASP A 48 -10.40 -5.40 13.89
CA ASP A 48 -9.73 -5.17 15.18
C ASP A 48 -8.34 -4.55 15.01
N LEU A 49 -7.81 -4.55 13.78
CA LEU A 49 -6.51 -3.95 13.46
C LEU A 49 -6.62 -2.45 13.14
N PRO A 50 -5.59 -1.65 13.53
CA PRO A 50 -5.57 -0.21 13.25
C PRO A 50 -5.74 0.10 11.75
N PRO A 51 -6.53 1.13 11.39
CA PRO A 51 -6.75 1.53 9.99
C PRO A 51 -5.46 1.75 9.17
N PRO A 52 -4.38 2.36 9.71
CA PRO A 52 -3.14 2.54 8.95
C PRO A 52 -2.48 1.23 8.53
N LEU A 53 -2.54 0.20 9.38
CA LEU A 53 -1.97 -1.12 9.08
C LEU A 53 -2.75 -1.79 7.93
N ARG A 54 -4.08 -1.66 7.95
CA ARG A 54 -4.96 -2.16 6.89
C ARG A 54 -4.69 -1.49 5.55
N MET A 55 -4.49 -0.17 5.56
CA MET A 55 -4.09 0.63 4.40
C MET A 55 -2.76 0.17 3.80
N GLN A 56 -1.76 -0.11 4.64
CA GLN A 56 -0.46 -0.62 4.19
C GLN A 56 -0.59 -1.99 3.52
N ALA A 57 -1.34 -2.91 4.15
CA ALA A 57 -1.60 -4.22 3.60
C ALA A 57 -2.31 -4.14 2.23
N ALA A 58 -3.31 -3.28 2.11
CA ALA A 58 -4.03 -3.03 0.85
C ALA A 58 -3.10 -2.54 -0.26
N THR A 59 -2.20 -1.60 0.05
CA THR A 59 -1.24 -1.03 -0.91
C THR A 59 -0.28 -2.09 -1.44
N LEU A 60 0.20 -2.98 -0.56
CA LEU A 60 1.08 -4.09 -0.95
C LEU A 60 0.33 -5.14 -1.78
N ALA A 61 -0.91 -5.46 -1.41
CA ALA A 61 -1.75 -6.44 -2.11
C ALA A 61 -2.12 -5.98 -3.54
N ALA A 62 -2.22 -4.67 -3.78
CA ALA A 62 -2.64 -4.12 -5.07
C ALA A 62 -1.80 -4.62 -6.26
N GLN A 63 -0.50 -4.87 -6.06
CA GLN A 63 0.40 -5.36 -7.11
C GLN A 63 0.10 -6.80 -7.56
N TYR A 64 -0.54 -7.60 -6.71
CA TYR A 64 -0.93 -8.97 -7.04
C TYR A 64 -2.32 -9.02 -7.69
N CYS A 65 -3.19 -8.07 -7.38
CA CYS A 65 -4.54 -7.98 -7.96
C CYS A 65 -4.58 -7.25 -9.31
N HIS A 66 -3.69 -6.28 -9.53
CA HIS A 66 -3.69 -5.42 -10.70
C HIS A 66 -2.33 -5.50 -11.42
N PRO A 67 -2.25 -6.15 -12.60
CA PRO A 67 -1.01 -6.17 -13.37
C PRO A 67 -0.61 -4.75 -13.73
N LYS A 68 0.69 -4.43 -13.59
CA LYS A 68 1.22 -3.14 -14.02
C LYS A 68 0.99 -3.00 -15.53
N PRO A 69 0.48 -1.85 -16.01
CA PRO A 69 0.38 -1.62 -17.44
C PRO A 69 1.76 -1.80 -18.06
N ALA A 70 1.82 -2.48 -19.20
CA ALA A 70 3.06 -2.69 -19.93
C ALA A 70 3.79 -1.35 -20.12
N PRO A 71 5.14 -1.33 -20.03
CA PRO A 71 5.89 -0.11 -20.25
C PRO A 71 5.48 0.47 -21.60
N LYS A 72 5.08 1.76 -21.59
CA LYS A 72 4.79 2.47 -22.83
C LYS A 72 6.02 2.37 -23.70
N SER A 73 5.84 1.93 -24.95
CA SER A 73 6.96 1.90 -25.89
C SER A 73 7.60 3.30 -25.98
N ALA A 74 8.91 3.37 -26.24
CA ALA A 74 9.63 4.65 -26.39
C ALA A 74 8.93 5.62 -27.38
N LYS A 75 8.18 5.07 -28.35
CA LYS A 75 7.34 5.85 -29.27
C LYS A 75 6.17 6.55 -28.58
N GLN A 76 5.45 5.86 -27.69
CA GLN A 76 4.32 6.43 -26.94
C GLN A 76 4.78 7.45 -25.90
N GLU A 77 5.95 7.26 -25.30
CA GLU A 77 6.53 8.19 -24.34
C GLU A 77 7.00 9.49 -25.04
N ALA A 78 7.69 9.36 -26.18
CA ALA A 78 8.08 10.49 -27.01
C ALA A 78 6.89 11.25 -27.62
N GLU A 79 5.74 10.58 -27.83
CA GLU A 79 4.51 11.22 -28.30
C GLU A 79 3.80 11.97 -27.15
N ALA A 80 3.74 11.38 -25.95
CA ALA A 80 3.22 12.04 -24.77
C ALA A 80 4.03 13.28 -24.38
N GLU A 81 5.37 13.22 -24.43
CA GLU A 81 6.24 14.38 -24.20
C GLU A 81 6.07 15.45 -25.27
N ARG A 82 5.97 15.05 -26.55
CA ARG A 82 5.67 15.99 -27.64
C ARG A 82 4.32 16.67 -27.45
N GLN A 83 3.31 15.95 -26.98
CA GLN A 83 1.98 16.51 -26.74
C GLN A 83 1.97 17.49 -25.55
N LYS A 84 2.67 17.16 -24.46
CA LYS A 84 2.89 18.08 -23.33
C LYS A 84 3.62 19.36 -23.75
N ASN A 85 4.68 19.21 -24.55
CA ASN A 85 5.44 20.34 -25.09
C ASN A 85 4.61 21.18 -26.08
N ARG A 86 3.74 20.55 -26.89
CA ARG A 86 2.80 21.27 -27.77
C ARG A 86 1.76 22.07 -26.98
N SER A 87 1.26 21.55 -25.86
CA SER A 87 0.31 22.26 -25.00
C SER A 87 0.96 23.31 -24.09
N SER A 88 2.30 23.34 -24.01
CA SER A 88 3.02 24.32 -23.20
C SER A 88 2.90 25.73 -23.80
N ARG A 89 2.95 26.75 -22.93
CA ARG A 89 2.93 28.17 -23.30
C ARG A 89 4.04 28.55 -24.30
N PHE A 90 5.17 27.83 -24.26
CA PHE A 90 6.32 27.98 -25.15
C PHE A 90 6.40 26.92 -26.25
N GLY A 91 5.37 26.08 -26.38
CA GLY A 91 5.28 25.12 -27.48
C GLY A 91 5.31 25.82 -28.83
N ARG A 92 5.89 25.17 -29.85
CA ARG A 92 5.92 25.71 -31.22
C ARG A 92 4.48 25.94 -31.71
N ARG A 93 4.01 27.20 -31.62
CA ARG A 93 2.75 27.63 -32.21
C ARG A 93 2.92 27.71 -33.72
N GLN A 94 1.89 27.32 -34.47
CA GLN A 94 1.92 27.54 -35.91
C GLN A 94 2.07 29.04 -36.17
N PRO A 95 3.07 29.46 -36.95
CA PRO A 95 3.21 30.86 -37.31
C PRO A 95 1.98 31.28 -38.11
N PRO A 96 1.45 32.50 -37.88
CA PRO A 96 0.33 33.01 -38.65
C PRO A 96 0.70 33.05 -40.14
N THR A 97 -0.20 32.54 -40.99
CA THR A 97 -0.01 32.56 -42.43
C THR A 97 -0.17 33.98 -42.94
N LEU A 98 0.90 34.53 -43.53
CA LEU A 98 0.82 35.82 -44.21
C LEU A 98 0.07 35.64 -45.53
N THR A 99 -1.15 36.17 -45.62
CA THR A 99 -1.85 36.35 -46.88
C THR A 99 -1.46 37.70 -47.47
N ALA A 100 -0.78 37.70 -48.63
CA ALA A 100 -0.53 38.93 -49.36
C ALA A 100 -1.87 39.52 -49.83
N VAL A 101 -2.24 40.70 -49.33
CA VAL A 101 -3.38 41.44 -49.87
C VAL A 101 -2.95 42.01 -51.22
N GLN A 102 -3.50 41.47 -52.29
CA GLN A 102 -3.14 41.84 -53.65
C GLN A 102 -3.83 43.16 -53.99
N GLY A 103 -3.05 44.25 -53.99
CA GLY A 103 -3.30 45.46 -54.78
C GLY A 103 -4.47 46.36 -54.36
N GLY A 104 -4.21 47.25 -53.40
CA GLY A 104 -4.96 48.50 -53.26
C GLY A 104 -4.28 49.62 -54.07
N LYS A 105 -4.68 49.77 -55.33
CA LYS A 105 -4.43 50.98 -56.13
C LYS A 105 -5.78 51.68 -56.29
N SER A 106 -5.94 52.79 -55.59
CA SER A 106 -6.89 53.87 -55.93
C SER A 106 -6.09 55.10 -56.28
#